data_AF-A0A4S8MIU0-F1
#
_entry.id   AF-A0A4S8MIU0-F1
#
_cell.length_a   1.000
_cell.length_b   1.000
_cell.length_c   1.000
_cell.angle_alpha   90.00
_cell.angle_beta   90.00
_cell.angle_gamma   90.00
#
_symmetry.space_group_name_H-M   'P 1'
#
loop_
_entity.id
_entity.type
_entity.pdbx_description
1 polymer ?
#
loop_
_entity_poly.entity_id
_entity_poly.type
_entity_poly.pdbx_seq_one_letter_code
_entity_poly.pdbx_strand_id
1 'polypeptide(L)'
;MSKYSLKGEDFPRFLPNKLPSPVLMKIEETVHYLPPYPEAETEWIYNSPLGTGSYRFETDSGHRLFFVMLFHQFHCLRRIENAFNTAPIDDKEWWHLEHCYHLLRQTTLCEADMTLEEGDFVKRNFTERPFGAVHVCRDWDWLYDEIGYNYLHWRRYMRNNNLTAPEFLSSRECKMTLDDLPTFEHDIM
;
A
#
# COMPACT_ATOMS: atom_id res chain seq x y z
N MET A 1 6.99 25.66 12.38
CA MET A 1 5.52 25.77 12.56
C MET A 1 4.85 25.09 11.39
N SER A 2 3.94 24.13 11.64
CA SER A 2 3.16 23.45 10.60
C SER A 2 2.31 24.45 9.83
N LYS A 3 2.25 24.34 8.49
CA LYS A 3 1.37 25.15 7.63
C LYS A 3 -0.12 24.85 7.84
N TYR A 4 -0.45 23.73 8.48
CA TYR A 4 -1.82 23.21 8.66
C TYR A 4 -2.17 23.06 10.14
N SER A 5 -3.41 23.37 10.51
CA SER A 5 -3.94 23.16 11.87
C SER A 5 -4.27 21.70 12.18
N LEU A 6 -4.37 20.85 11.15
CA LEU A 6 -4.72 19.43 11.25
C LEU A 6 -6.10 19.21 11.90
N LYS A 7 -7.00 20.18 11.82
CA LYS A 7 -8.39 20.10 12.31
C LYS A 7 -9.37 20.13 11.14
N GLY A 8 -10.45 19.33 11.22
CA GLY A 8 -11.45 19.25 10.15
C GLY A 8 -10.80 18.94 8.80
N GLU A 9 -11.04 19.79 7.80
CA GLU A 9 -10.48 19.65 6.44
C GLU A 9 -9.11 20.33 6.25
N ASP A 10 -8.56 20.97 7.28
CA ASP A 10 -7.29 21.69 7.21
C ASP A 10 -6.10 20.75 7.45
N PHE A 11 -5.76 19.96 6.43
CA PHE A 11 -4.63 19.04 6.43
C PHE A 11 -3.97 19.00 5.04
N PRO A 12 -2.69 18.60 4.94
CA PRO A 12 -2.04 18.52 3.64
C PRO A 12 -2.66 17.39 2.80
N ARG A 13 -2.98 17.68 1.54
CA ARG A 13 -3.54 16.67 0.61
C ARG A 13 -2.54 15.58 0.21
N PHE A 14 -1.25 15.90 0.32
CA PHE A 14 -0.13 15.01 0.03
C PHE A 14 0.81 14.99 1.24
N LEU A 15 1.63 13.95 1.38
CA LEU A 15 2.63 13.93 2.44
C LEU A 15 3.57 15.14 2.30
N PRO A 16 3.90 15.84 3.40
CA PRO A 16 4.56 17.15 3.36
C PRO A 16 6.05 17.08 3.02
N ASN A 17 6.61 15.88 2.85
CA ASN A 17 8.05 15.69 2.71
C ASN A 17 8.50 16.01 1.27
N LYS A 18 9.78 16.39 1.14
CA LYS A 18 10.40 16.56 -0.17
C LYS A 18 10.38 15.21 -0.87
N LEU A 19 9.58 15.09 -1.92
CA LEU A 19 9.51 13.87 -2.70
C LEU A 19 10.90 13.53 -3.24
N PRO A 20 11.29 12.25 -3.18
CA PRO A 20 12.52 11.77 -3.82
C PRO A 20 12.46 11.97 -5.33
N SER A 21 13.60 11.76 -5.98
CA SER A 21 13.66 11.68 -7.45
C SER A 21 12.72 10.58 -7.96
N PRO A 22 12.12 10.75 -9.15
CA PRO A 22 11.33 9.68 -9.74
C PRO A 22 12.19 8.45 -10.05
N VAL A 23 11.54 7.29 -10.10
CA VAL A 23 12.15 6.00 -10.44
C VAL A 23 11.66 5.54 -11.81
N LEU A 24 12.44 4.68 -12.46
CA LEU A 24 12.00 4.01 -13.69
C LEU A 24 11.40 2.66 -13.34
N MET A 25 10.19 2.40 -13.84
CA MET A 25 9.52 1.12 -13.66
C MET A 25 9.11 0.57 -15.01
N LYS A 26 9.39 -0.71 -15.27
CA LYS A 26 8.79 -1.41 -16.40
C LYS A 26 7.47 -2.03 -15.94
N ILE A 27 6.38 -1.68 -16.62
CA ILE A 27 5.07 -2.30 -16.38
C ILE A 27 4.95 -3.50 -17.31
N GLU A 28 4.98 -4.70 -16.74
CA GLU A 28 4.97 -5.98 -17.47
C GLU A 28 4.23 -7.05 -16.68
N GLU A 29 3.81 -8.11 -17.36
CA GLU A 29 3.16 -9.25 -16.71
C GLU A 29 4.15 -10.08 -15.89
N THR A 30 3.64 -10.73 -14.85
CA THR A 30 4.43 -11.48 -13.89
C THR A 30 3.74 -12.78 -13.48
N VAL A 31 4.53 -13.79 -13.11
CA VAL A 31 4.03 -15.02 -12.49
C VAL A 31 3.75 -14.85 -10.99
N HIS A 32 4.34 -13.82 -10.38
CA HIS A 32 4.05 -13.40 -9.01
C HIS A 32 2.59 -12.93 -8.90
N TYR A 33 2.01 -13.01 -7.72
CA TYR A 33 0.62 -12.62 -7.38
C TYR A 33 -0.48 -13.48 -8.03
N LEU A 34 -0.14 -14.53 -8.78
CA LEU A 34 -1.11 -15.37 -9.47
C LEU A 34 -1.65 -16.50 -8.57
N PRO A 35 -2.98 -16.72 -8.50
CA PRO A 35 -3.61 -17.73 -7.64
C PRO A 35 -3.08 -19.18 -7.69
N PRO A 36 -2.61 -19.74 -8.83
CA PRO A 36 -2.11 -21.12 -8.84
C PRO A 36 -0.83 -21.32 -8.02
N TYR A 37 -0.13 -20.25 -7.61
CA TYR A 37 1.11 -20.36 -6.84
C TYR A 37 0.86 -20.13 -5.34
N PRO A 38 1.39 -20.99 -4.44
CA PRO A 38 1.16 -20.88 -3.01
C PRO A 38 1.77 -19.61 -2.39
N GLU A 39 2.76 -19.01 -3.05
CA GLU A 39 3.40 -17.76 -2.61
C GLU A 39 2.49 -16.53 -2.80
N ALA A 40 1.49 -16.60 -3.67
CA ALA A 40 0.68 -15.45 -4.07
C ALA A 40 -0.01 -14.75 -2.88
N GLU A 41 -0.54 -15.51 -1.91
CA GLU A 41 -1.16 -14.93 -0.70
C GLU A 41 -0.15 -14.03 0.05
N THR A 42 1.08 -14.53 0.19
CA THR A 42 2.15 -13.82 0.89
C THR A 42 2.60 -12.59 0.11
N GLU A 43 2.74 -12.71 -1.21
CA GLU A 43 3.10 -11.59 -2.10
C GLU A 43 2.06 -10.46 -2.04
N TRP A 44 0.76 -10.80 -2.05
CA TRP A 44 -0.31 -9.82 -1.88
C TRP A 44 -0.31 -9.14 -0.51
N ILE A 45 0.08 -9.86 0.55
CA ILE A 45 0.22 -9.29 1.89
C ILE A 45 1.40 -8.31 1.93
N TYR A 46 2.52 -8.63 1.30
CA TYR A 46 3.73 -7.80 1.29
C TYR A 46 3.62 -6.50 0.48
N ASN A 47 2.56 -6.31 -0.30
CA ASN A 47 2.18 -4.99 -0.85
C ASN A 47 1.68 -4.00 0.24
N SER A 48 1.59 -4.44 1.51
CA SER A 48 1.29 -3.56 2.65
C SER A 48 2.57 -3.16 3.38
N PRO A 49 2.78 -1.87 3.67
CA PRO A 49 3.92 -1.42 4.45
C PRO A 49 3.69 -1.77 5.92
N LEU A 50 4.75 -1.67 6.71
CA LEU A 50 4.63 -1.72 8.16
C LEU A 50 3.61 -0.67 8.64
N GLY A 51 2.62 -1.09 9.44
CA GLY A 51 1.53 -0.22 9.85
C GLY A 51 0.39 -0.06 8.84
N THR A 52 0.34 -0.93 7.81
CA THR A 52 -0.76 -1.11 6.86
C THR A 52 -1.09 0.13 6.02
N GLY A 53 -0.20 1.13 5.95
CA GLY A 53 -0.43 2.37 5.20
C GLY A 53 -1.03 3.51 6.01
N SER A 54 -1.14 3.33 7.34
CA SER A 54 -1.56 4.39 8.24
C SER A 54 -0.46 5.44 8.47
N TYR A 55 -0.83 6.72 8.38
CA TYR A 55 0.06 7.84 8.66
C TYR A 55 -0.51 8.71 9.78
N ARG A 56 0.35 9.17 10.68
CA ARG A 56 -0.05 9.98 11.83
C ARG A 56 0.69 11.30 11.83
N PHE A 57 -0.07 12.39 11.81
CA PHE A 57 0.48 13.71 12.10
C PHE A 57 0.38 14.01 13.58
N GLU A 58 1.45 14.54 14.14
CA GLU A 58 1.44 15.11 15.48
C GLU A 58 0.56 16.37 15.53
N THR A 59 -0.19 16.51 16.61
CA THR A 59 -1.03 17.68 16.90
C THR A 59 -0.81 18.11 18.34
N ASP A 60 -1.24 19.32 18.69
CA ASP A 60 -1.19 19.82 20.07
C ASP A 60 -1.91 18.91 21.08
N SER A 61 -2.85 18.09 20.62
CA SER A 61 -3.67 17.19 21.44
C SER A 61 -3.37 15.71 21.23
N GLY A 62 -2.26 15.36 20.55
CA GLY A 62 -1.86 13.98 20.30
C GLY A 62 -1.52 13.71 18.84
N HIS A 63 -2.24 12.80 18.19
CA HIS A 63 -1.96 12.38 16.83
C HIS A 63 -3.25 12.26 16.02
N ARG A 64 -3.22 12.72 14.77
CA ARG A 64 -4.32 12.55 13.82
C ARG A 64 -3.96 11.50 12.78
N LEU A 65 -4.80 10.48 12.67
CA LEU A 65 -4.65 9.34 11.76
C LEU A 65 -5.18 9.68 10.36
N PHE A 66 -4.43 9.26 9.35
CA PHE A 66 -4.79 9.26 7.94
C PHE A 66 -4.39 7.92 7.32
N PHE A 67 -4.94 7.62 6.15
CA PHE A 67 -4.56 6.46 5.36
C PHE A 67 -4.03 6.92 4.02
N VAL A 68 -2.86 6.43 3.64
CA VAL A 68 -2.21 6.85 2.39
C VAL A 68 -2.83 6.12 1.20
N MET A 69 -3.11 6.87 0.15
CA MET A 69 -3.93 6.40 -0.98
C MET A 69 -3.33 5.19 -1.71
N LEU A 70 -2.01 5.12 -1.90
CA LEU A 70 -1.34 3.96 -2.52
C LEU A 70 -1.69 2.66 -1.79
N PHE A 71 -1.61 2.67 -0.46
CA PHE A 71 -1.88 1.48 0.34
C PHE A 71 -3.38 1.18 0.44
N HIS A 72 -4.25 2.17 0.26
CA HIS A 72 -5.68 1.92 0.07
C HIS A 72 -5.93 1.18 -1.24
N GLN A 73 -5.27 1.58 -2.33
CA GLN A 73 -5.36 0.89 -3.62
C GLN A 73 -4.84 -0.55 -3.53
N PHE A 74 -3.71 -0.79 -2.85
CA PHE A 74 -3.23 -2.15 -2.62
C PHE A 74 -4.16 -2.99 -1.74
N HIS A 75 -4.75 -2.40 -0.70
CA HIS A 75 -5.82 -3.06 0.07
C HIS A 75 -7.00 -3.45 -0.83
N CYS A 76 -7.46 -2.54 -1.68
CA CYS A 76 -8.53 -2.81 -2.64
C CYS A 76 -8.18 -3.98 -3.59
N LEU A 77 -6.97 -3.98 -4.17
CA LEU A 77 -6.52 -5.05 -5.06
C LEU A 77 -6.44 -6.40 -4.35
N ARG A 78 -5.87 -6.45 -3.14
CA ARG A 78 -5.83 -7.67 -2.32
C ARG A 78 -7.23 -8.19 -1.99
N ARG A 79 -8.19 -7.31 -1.71
CA ARG A 79 -9.58 -7.71 -1.41
C ARG A 79 -10.28 -8.28 -2.63
N ILE A 80 -10.07 -7.68 -3.80
CA ILE A 80 -10.58 -8.20 -5.08
C ILE A 80 -9.98 -9.58 -5.37
N GLU A 81 -8.67 -9.74 -5.18
CA GLU A 81 -8.00 -11.04 -5.35
C GLU A 81 -8.58 -12.11 -4.40
N ASN A 82 -8.70 -11.79 -3.12
CA ASN A 82 -9.30 -12.72 -2.15
C ASN A 82 -10.72 -13.12 -2.55
N ALA A 83 -11.53 -12.17 -3.04
CA ALA A 83 -12.89 -12.46 -3.48
C ALA A 83 -12.97 -13.45 -4.65
N PHE A 84 -11.97 -13.48 -5.54
CA PHE A 84 -11.88 -14.51 -6.58
C PHE A 84 -11.62 -15.91 -6.01
N ASN A 85 -10.95 -16.00 -4.86
CA ASN A 85 -10.57 -17.26 -4.23
C ASN A 85 -11.57 -17.77 -3.17
N THR A 86 -12.40 -16.89 -2.59
CA THR A 86 -13.24 -17.22 -1.43
C THR A 86 -14.75 -17.20 -1.69
N ALA A 87 -15.20 -17.27 -2.94
CA ALA A 87 -16.62 -17.28 -3.26
C ALA A 87 -17.34 -18.51 -2.64
N PRO A 88 -18.59 -18.35 -2.13
CA PRO A 88 -19.43 -17.16 -2.16
C PRO A 88 -19.06 -16.12 -1.09
N ILE A 89 -19.24 -14.84 -1.42
CA ILE A 89 -18.99 -13.70 -0.52
C ILE A 89 -20.32 -13.13 0.04
N ASP A 90 -20.26 -12.55 1.24
CA ASP A 90 -21.43 -11.97 1.91
C ASP A 90 -21.73 -10.52 1.45
N ASP A 91 -22.88 -9.98 1.87
CA ASP A 91 -23.30 -8.63 1.49
C ASP A 91 -22.29 -7.55 1.90
N LYS A 92 -21.66 -7.71 3.08
CA LYS A 92 -20.67 -6.74 3.59
C LYS A 92 -19.45 -6.72 2.68
N GLU A 93 -18.99 -7.87 2.22
CA GLU A 93 -17.91 -7.98 1.25
C GLU A 93 -18.30 -7.34 -0.08
N TRP A 94 -19.52 -7.56 -0.56
CA TRP A 94 -20.02 -6.92 -1.78
C TRP A 94 -19.97 -5.39 -1.71
N TRP A 95 -20.46 -4.78 -0.64
CA TRP A 95 -20.38 -3.33 -0.44
C TRP A 95 -18.93 -2.83 -0.42
N HIS A 96 -18.03 -3.60 0.17
CA HIS A 96 -16.60 -3.26 0.20
C HIS A 96 -15.99 -3.34 -1.20
N LEU A 97 -16.27 -4.40 -1.97
CA LEU A 97 -15.79 -4.55 -3.34
C LEU A 97 -16.32 -3.45 -4.25
N GLU A 98 -17.61 -3.06 -4.13
CA GLU A 98 -18.16 -1.93 -4.88
C GLU A 98 -17.39 -0.64 -4.60
N HIS A 99 -17.10 -0.35 -3.33
CA HIS A 99 -16.25 0.77 -2.94
C HIS A 99 -14.85 0.68 -3.57
N CYS A 100 -14.20 -0.48 -3.47
CA CYS A 100 -12.88 -0.75 -4.05
C CYS A 100 -12.85 -0.49 -5.56
N TYR A 101 -13.82 -1.03 -6.30
CA TYR A 101 -13.91 -0.85 -7.75
C TYR A 101 -14.08 0.63 -8.14
N HIS A 102 -14.93 1.37 -7.42
CA HIS A 102 -15.11 2.80 -7.67
C HIS A 102 -13.85 3.61 -7.38
N LEU A 103 -13.15 3.32 -6.28
CA LEU A 103 -11.91 4.00 -5.90
C LEU A 103 -10.80 3.76 -6.93
N LEU A 104 -10.60 2.50 -7.35
CA LEU A 104 -9.60 2.15 -8.34
C LEU A 104 -9.91 2.82 -9.68
N ARG A 105 -11.15 2.71 -10.17
CA ARG A 105 -11.59 3.39 -11.41
C ARG A 105 -11.31 4.90 -11.37
N GLN A 106 -11.72 5.58 -10.29
CA GLN A 106 -11.56 7.04 -10.19
C GLN A 106 -10.08 7.43 -10.10
N THR A 107 -9.25 6.64 -9.41
CA THR A 107 -7.80 6.89 -9.37
C THR A 107 -7.17 6.69 -10.74
N THR A 108 -7.50 5.60 -11.46
CA THR A 108 -6.98 5.35 -12.81
C THR A 108 -7.33 6.48 -13.77
N LEU A 109 -8.55 7.05 -13.66
CA LEU A 109 -8.93 8.22 -14.45
C LEU A 109 -8.17 9.50 -14.06
N CYS A 110 -7.80 9.64 -12.79
CA CYS A 110 -7.04 10.79 -12.28
C CYS A 110 -5.57 10.76 -12.75
N GLU A 111 -4.99 9.56 -12.84
CA GLU A 111 -3.60 9.32 -13.25
C GLU A 111 -3.59 8.52 -14.57
N ALA A 112 -4.36 8.99 -15.56
CA ALA A 112 -4.58 8.27 -16.81
C ALA A 112 -3.27 8.03 -17.59
N ASP A 113 -2.89 6.76 -17.73
CA ASP A 113 -1.75 6.34 -18.55
C ASP A 113 -2.18 6.24 -20.03
N MET A 114 -1.49 6.97 -20.89
CA MET A 114 -1.75 7.01 -22.34
C MET A 114 -0.68 6.24 -23.13
N THR A 115 0.18 5.49 -22.45
CA THR A 115 1.17 4.62 -23.08
C THR A 115 0.47 3.51 -23.86
N LEU A 116 0.94 3.22 -25.07
CA LEU A 116 0.37 2.16 -25.90
C LEU A 116 0.92 0.81 -25.47
N GLU A 117 0.04 -0.18 -25.29
CA GLU A 117 0.43 -1.58 -25.09
C GLU A 117 0.65 -2.28 -26.44
N GLU A 118 1.78 -2.96 -26.59
CA GLU A 118 2.09 -3.71 -27.80
C GLU A 118 1.46 -5.10 -27.79
N GLY A 119 1.00 -5.63 -28.94
CA GLY A 119 0.69 -7.07 -29.07
C GLY A 119 -0.55 -7.61 -28.34
N ASP A 120 -0.65 -8.95 -28.27
CA ASP A 120 -1.78 -9.70 -27.70
C ASP A 120 -1.37 -10.31 -26.35
N PHE A 121 -1.81 -9.70 -25.24
CA PHE A 121 -1.42 -10.09 -23.88
C PHE A 121 -1.79 -11.53 -23.52
N VAL A 122 -2.78 -12.13 -24.19
CA VAL A 122 -3.24 -13.50 -23.92
C VAL A 122 -2.30 -14.56 -24.52
N LYS A 123 -1.48 -14.20 -25.51
CA LYS A 123 -0.56 -15.13 -26.20
C LYS A 123 0.87 -15.07 -25.67
N ARG A 124 1.14 -14.25 -24.64
CA ARG A 124 2.50 -14.02 -24.13
C ARG A 124 2.94 -15.14 -23.20
N ASN A 125 4.24 -15.45 -23.24
CA ASN A 125 4.87 -16.31 -22.25
C ASN A 125 5.59 -15.45 -21.20
N PHE A 126 4.95 -15.31 -20.04
CA PHE A 126 5.41 -14.44 -18.95
C PHE A 126 6.71 -14.90 -18.27
N THR A 127 7.18 -16.13 -18.53
CA THR A 127 8.46 -16.64 -17.99
C THR A 127 9.66 -16.41 -18.90
N GLU A 128 9.44 -16.22 -20.22
CA GLU A 128 10.54 -16.16 -21.19
C GLU A 128 10.80 -14.75 -21.73
N ARG A 129 9.75 -13.92 -21.86
CA ARG A 129 9.86 -12.56 -22.39
C ARG A 129 8.81 -11.65 -21.74
N PRO A 130 9.13 -10.99 -20.64
CA PRO A 130 8.22 -10.01 -20.09
C PRO A 130 8.29 -8.74 -20.96
N PHE A 131 7.12 -8.28 -21.41
CA PHE A 131 6.95 -7.18 -22.36
C PHE A 131 6.28 -6.02 -21.65
N GLY A 132 6.79 -4.81 -21.86
CA GLY A 132 6.32 -3.65 -21.11
C GLY A 132 7.03 -2.37 -21.47
N ALA A 133 6.32 -1.25 -21.41
CA ALA A 133 6.92 0.06 -21.53
C ALA A 133 7.55 0.48 -20.20
N VAL A 134 8.63 1.25 -20.28
CA VAL A 134 9.26 1.88 -19.12
C VAL A 134 8.57 3.21 -18.84
N HIS A 135 8.13 3.37 -17.60
CA HIS A 135 7.45 4.55 -17.09
C HIS A 135 8.35 5.32 -16.12
N VAL A 136 8.15 6.63 -16.04
CA VAL A 136 8.74 7.47 -15.00
C VAL A 136 7.73 7.58 -13.87
N CYS A 137 8.03 6.96 -12.74
CA CYS A 137 7.11 6.78 -11.63
C CYS A 137 7.53 7.61 -10.40
N ARG A 138 6.56 7.87 -9.52
CA ARG A 138 6.89 8.33 -8.16
C ARG A 138 7.59 7.18 -7.45
N ASP A 139 8.66 7.49 -6.73
CA ASP A 139 9.37 6.50 -5.90
C ASP A 139 8.45 6.04 -4.77
N TRP A 140 7.92 4.83 -4.92
CA TRP A 140 7.08 4.21 -3.92
C TRP A 140 7.93 3.61 -2.78
N ASP A 141 9.17 3.20 -3.02
CA ASP A 141 10.04 2.60 -2.00
C ASP A 141 10.30 3.61 -0.87
N TRP A 142 10.60 4.86 -1.23
CA TRP A 142 10.67 5.95 -0.25
C TRP A 142 9.38 6.10 0.58
N LEU A 143 8.21 5.89 -0.06
CA LEU A 143 6.93 5.98 0.63
C LEU A 143 6.76 4.83 1.62
N TYR A 144 7.17 3.60 1.28
CA TYR A 144 7.19 2.47 2.22
C TYR A 144 8.05 2.81 3.45
N ASP A 145 9.24 3.35 3.25
CA ASP A 145 10.14 3.78 4.33
C ASP A 145 9.50 4.86 5.21
N GLU A 146 8.95 5.91 4.60
CA GLU A 146 8.31 7.02 5.32
C GLU A 146 7.14 6.54 6.19
N ILE A 147 6.28 5.65 5.68
CA ILE A 147 5.18 5.09 6.47
C ILE A 147 5.72 4.18 7.58
N GLY A 148 6.72 3.36 7.28
CA GLY A 148 7.37 2.51 8.28
C GLY A 148 7.95 3.33 9.43
N TYR A 149 8.71 4.38 9.13
CA TYR A 149 9.25 5.29 10.15
C TYR A 149 8.16 5.98 10.95
N ASN A 150 7.10 6.48 10.28
CA ASN A 150 5.96 7.08 10.96
C ASN A 150 5.27 6.11 11.93
N TYR A 151 5.06 4.86 11.51
CA TYR A 151 4.47 3.81 12.33
C TYR A 151 5.35 3.47 13.54
N LEU A 152 6.66 3.32 13.35
CA LEU A 152 7.59 3.05 14.44
C LEU A 152 7.64 4.20 15.45
N HIS A 153 7.60 5.45 14.96
CA HIS A 153 7.51 6.62 15.83
C HIS A 153 6.24 6.58 16.69
N TRP A 154 5.09 6.29 16.06
CA TRP A 154 3.83 6.12 16.76
C TRP A 154 3.87 4.98 17.79
N ARG A 155 4.43 3.82 17.45
CA ARG A 155 4.55 2.69 18.38
C ARG A 155 5.40 3.06 19.60
N ARG A 156 6.47 3.84 19.41
CA ARG A 156 7.28 4.37 20.52
C ARG A 156 6.47 5.35 21.37
N TYR A 157 5.72 6.27 20.76
CA TYR A 157 4.84 7.19 21.48
C TYR A 157 3.80 6.43 22.33
N MET A 158 3.11 5.44 21.75
CA MET A 158 2.12 4.62 22.45
C MET A 158 2.72 3.93 23.68
N ARG A 159 3.89 3.28 23.49
CA ARG A 159 4.61 2.61 24.57
C ARG A 159 4.99 3.58 25.69
N ASN A 160 5.54 4.74 25.34
CA ASN A 160 6.00 5.73 26.32
C ASN A 160 4.84 6.38 27.09
N ASN A 161 3.62 6.35 26.54
CA ASN A 161 2.43 6.92 27.16
C ASN A 161 1.45 5.86 27.70
N ASN A 162 1.88 4.59 27.80
CA ASN A 162 1.05 3.46 28.26
C ASN A 162 -0.30 3.33 27.52
N LEU A 163 -0.31 3.62 26.22
CA LEU A 163 -1.48 3.49 25.37
C LEU A 163 -1.48 2.12 24.69
N THR A 164 -2.65 1.50 24.57
CA THR A 164 -2.84 0.23 23.85
C THR A 164 -3.49 0.47 22.49
N ALA A 165 -3.09 -0.32 21.48
CA ALA A 165 -3.74 -0.28 20.18
C ALA A 165 -5.17 -0.86 20.32
N PRO A 166 -6.19 -0.25 19.66
CA PRO A 166 -7.53 -0.83 19.60
C PRO A 166 -7.50 -2.24 19.00
N GLU A 167 -8.33 -3.15 19.52
CA GLU A 167 -8.43 -4.55 19.05
C GLU A 167 -8.69 -4.69 17.55
N PHE A 168 -9.29 -3.70 16.88
CA PHE A 168 -9.50 -3.74 15.43
C PHE A 168 -8.20 -3.71 14.62
N LEU A 169 -7.11 -3.17 15.17
CA LEU A 169 -5.76 -3.26 14.60
C LEU A 169 -5.05 -4.58 14.97
N SER A 170 -5.77 -5.58 15.51
CA SER A 170 -5.23 -6.92 15.80
C SER A 170 -5.62 -7.98 14.76
N SER A 171 -6.39 -7.59 13.72
CA SER A 171 -6.62 -8.44 12.55
C SER A 171 -5.27 -8.84 11.93
N ARG A 172 -5.21 -10.00 11.25
CA ARG A 172 -3.97 -10.50 10.61
C ARG A 172 -3.30 -9.46 9.71
N GLU A 173 -4.03 -8.46 9.24
CA GLU A 173 -3.57 -7.33 8.41
C GLU A 173 -2.64 -6.33 9.13
N CYS A 174 -2.60 -6.35 10.47
CA CYS A 174 -1.71 -5.51 11.30
C CYS A 174 -0.70 -6.34 12.12
N LYS A 175 -0.56 -7.64 11.82
CA LYS A 175 0.34 -8.57 12.53
C LYS A 175 1.75 -8.66 11.97
N MET A 176 2.20 -7.75 11.11
CA MET A 176 3.66 -7.56 10.96
C MET A 176 4.17 -6.89 12.22
N THR A 177 4.60 -7.70 13.18
CA THR A 177 5.29 -7.23 14.37
C THR A 177 6.75 -6.93 14.02
N LEU A 178 7.45 -6.21 14.91
CA LEU A 178 8.89 -5.99 14.76
C LEU A 178 9.69 -7.30 14.67
N ASP A 179 9.12 -8.40 15.18
CA ASP A 179 9.72 -9.73 15.19
C ASP A 179 9.53 -10.48 13.86
N ASP A 180 8.66 -9.98 12.97
CA ASP A 180 8.38 -10.54 11.64
C ASP A 180 9.17 -9.83 10.51
N LEU A 181 9.91 -8.76 10.85
CA LEU A 181 10.84 -8.14 9.90
C LEU A 181 12.10 -9.02 9.81
N PRO A 182 12.53 -9.45 8.60
CA PRO A 182 13.84 -10.08 8.47
C PRO A 182 14.90 -9.13 9.04
N THR A 183 15.79 -9.65 9.88
CA THR A 183 16.98 -8.89 10.28
C THR A 183 17.77 -8.63 9.02
N PHE A 184 17.59 -7.45 8.43
CA PHE A 184 18.50 -6.91 7.43
C PHE A 184 19.80 -6.60 8.17
N GLU A 185 20.62 -7.63 8.38
CA GLU A 185 22.05 -7.43 8.53
C GLU A 185 22.51 -6.82 7.20
N HIS A 186 22.99 -5.59 7.28
CA HIS A 186 23.69 -4.92 6.21
C HIS A 186 24.93 -5.74 5.83
N ASP A 187 24.81 -6.63 4.85
CA ASP A 187 25.95 -7.01 4.03
C ASP A 187 26.07 -5.97 2.91
N ILE A 188 26.74 -4.88 3.27
CA ILE A 188 27.40 -3.99 2.33
C ILE A 188 28.62 -4.74 1.79
N MET A 189 28.56 -5.17 0.54
CA MET A 189 29.71 -5.29 -0.36
C MET A 189 29.34 -4.80 -1.75
#